data_AF-A0A1Q9DWD9-F1
#
_entry.id   AF-A0A1Q9DWD9-F1
#
_cell.length_a   1.000
_cell.length_b   1.000
_cell.length_c   1.000
_cell.angle_alpha   90.00
_cell.angle_beta   90.00
_cell.angle_gamma   90.00
#
_symmetry.space_group_name_H-M   'P 1'
#
loop_
_entity.id
_entity.type
_entity.pdbx_description
1 polymer ?
#
loop_
_entity_poly.entity_id
_entity_poly.type
_entity_poly.pdbx_seq_one_letter_code
_entity_poly.pdbx_strand_id
1 'polypeptide(L)'
;MLALHREYGHRVINVSRSGANTGTTKERFREVVAPLRPDVVIIALSLGNEGLAHCPPGERRAAQHRYEQGLLDLISMTLALDAMPILGGVYPNNDFNAETYSMLKETARTMSRWDVPVLDWLGSLDDGRGRWKEGLWFDHAHPNTEGQRRMFECIDLALFESRGATERDIPVLDGRGFSVVLCRGAISIRNKTRHEYILSPEWKELTRALRTAGLRPGIYIANDDCCRNHRVLFVNAEGHLSRRLVLPPGADALYLPSFLPGTGGQDR
;
A
#
# COMPACT_ATOMS: atom_id res chain seq x y z
N MET A 1 -1.15 -18.86 10.01
CA MET A 1 -0.26 -18.02 10.86
C MET A 1 1.19 -18.49 10.88
N LEU A 2 1.51 -19.79 10.96
CA LEU A 2 2.91 -20.28 10.89
C LEU A 2 3.58 -20.06 9.52
N ALA A 3 2.82 -20.06 8.42
CA ALA A 3 3.34 -19.84 7.06
C ALA A 3 3.91 -18.42 6.87
N LEU A 4 3.15 -17.37 7.25
CA LEU A 4 3.60 -15.98 7.13
C LEU A 4 4.92 -15.69 7.85
N HIS A 5 5.10 -16.24 9.05
CA HIS A 5 6.35 -16.07 9.79
C HIS A 5 7.50 -16.87 9.19
N ARG A 6 7.26 -18.12 8.78
CA ARG A 6 8.31 -19.00 8.22
C ARG A 6 8.78 -18.58 6.84
N GLU A 7 7.87 -18.04 6.02
CA GLU A 7 8.13 -17.75 4.61
C GLU A 7 8.45 -16.28 4.36
N TYR A 8 7.81 -15.37 5.12
CA TYR A 8 7.93 -13.92 4.90
C TYR A 8 8.44 -13.14 6.12
N GLY A 9 8.76 -13.82 7.24
CA GLY A 9 9.27 -13.18 8.46
C GLY A 9 8.25 -12.35 9.24
N HIS A 10 7.03 -12.17 8.74
CA HIS A 10 6.01 -11.34 9.37
C HIS A 10 5.34 -12.03 10.57
N ARG A 11 5.02 -11.24 11.60
CA ARG A 11 4.17 -11.65 12.72
C ARG A 11 2.78 -11.05 12.55
N VAL A 12 1.75 -11.88 12.61
CA VAL A 12 0.36 -11.43 12.55
C VAL A 12 -0.15 -11.12 13.96
N ILE A 13 -0.74 -9.94 14.14
CA ILE A 13 -1.43 -9.54 15.37
C ILE A 13 -2.84 -9.12 14.98
N ASN A 14 -3.84 -9.78 15.54
CA ASN A 14 -5.24 -9.43 15.31
C ASN A 14 -5.72 -8.46 16.38
N VAL A 15 -6.13 -7.26 15.96
CA VAL A 15 -6.70 -6.21 16.83
C VAL A 15 -8.16 -5.89 16.48
N SER A 16 -8.82 -6.75 15.71
CA SER A 16 -10.21 -6.58 15.28
C SER A 16 -11.17 -6.58 16.49
N ARG A 17 -12.32 -5.93 16.31
CA ARG A 17 -13.40 -5.88 17.31
C ARG A 17 -14.72 -6.13 16.62
N SER A 18 -15.50 -7.07 17.14
CA SER A 18 -16.84 -7.37 16.62
C SER A 18 -17.72 -6.13 16.65
N GLY A 19 -18.49 -5.91 15.58
CA GLY A 19 -19.37 -4.75 15.42
C GLY A 19 -18.66 -3.41 15.16
N ALA A 20 -17.33 -3.37 15.02
CA ALA A 20 -16.63 -2.13 14.72
C ALA A 20 -16.97 -1.61 13.31
N ASN A 21 -17.15 -0.31 13.22
CA ASN A 21 -17.29 0.45 11.97
C ASN A 21 -16.06 1.34 11.76
N THR A 22 -16.04 2.14 10.71
CA THR A 22 -14.89 3.00 10.42
C THR A 22 -14.64 4.03 11.53
N GLY A 23 -15.69 4.66 12.06
CA GLY A 23 -15.59 5.65 13.15
C GLY A 23 -14.93 5.09 14.42
N THR A 24 -15.51 4.02 14.97
CA THR A 24 -14.99 3.35 16.18
C THR A 24 -13.60 2.75 15.97
N THR A 25 -13.26 2.33 14.74
CA THR A 25 -11.90 1.86 14.42
C THR A 25 -10.90 3.00 14.43
N LYS A 26 -11.25 4.17 13.88
CA LYS A 26 -10.39 5.37 13.92
C LYS A 26 -10.08 5.82 15.34
N GLU A 27 -11.11 5.87 16.20
CA GLU A 27 -10.97 6.28 17.61
C GLU A 27 -9.89 5.47 18.34
N ARG A 28 -9.88 4.16 18.16
CA ARG A 28 -8.93 3.26 18.84
C ARG A 28 -7.63 3.01 18.08
N PHE A 29 -7.50 3.45 16.83
CA PHE A 29 -6.37 3.10 15.96
C PHE A 29 -5.01 3.43 16.60
N ARG A 30 -4.89 4.62 17.21
CA ARG A 30 -3.66 5.05 17.87
C ARG A 30 -3.32 4.24 19.12
N GLU A 31 -4.29 3.61 19.75
CA GLU A 31 -4.10 2.82 20.96
C GLU A 31 -3.70 1.38 20.64
N VAL A 32 -4.25 0.81 19.55
CA VAL A 32 -4.10 -0.63 19.27
C VAL A 32 -3.24 -0.96 18.07
N VAL A 33 -3.03 -0.02 17.13
CA VAL A 33 -2.21 -0.23 15.93
C VAL A 33 -0.85 0.45 16.08
N ALA A 34 -0.83 1.75 16.41
CA ALA A 34 0.41 2.53 16.45
C ALA A 34 1.51 1.96 17.38
N PRO A 35 1.20 1.46 18.59
CA PRO A 35 2.23 0.90 19.48
C PRO A 35 2.88 -0.38 18.94
N LEU A 36 2.22 -1.06 17.99
CA LEU A 36 2.74 -2.29 17.38
C LEU A 36 3.86 -2.03 16.37
N ARG A 37 4.00 -0.78 15.87
CA ARG A 37 4.92 -0.39 14.78
C ARG A 37 4.86 -1.37 13.59
N PRO A 38 3.70 -1.51 12.94
CA PRO A 38 3.49 -2.52 11.91
C PRO A 38 4.18 -2.13 10.59
N ASP A 39 4.64 -3.12 9.82
CA ASP A 39 5.05 -2.94 8.43
C ASP A 39 3.84 -2.88 7.48
N VAL A 40 2.76 -3.57 7.84
CA VAL A 40 1.54 -3.74 7.06
C VAL A 40 0.33 -3.69 7.98
N VAL A 41 -0.73 -3.00 7.56
CA VAL A 41 -2.02 -3.00 8.25
C VAL A 41 -3.11 -3.42 7.27
N ILE A 42 -3.80 -4.52 7.59
CA ILE A 42 -4.98 -4.97 6.85
C ILE A 42 -6.23 -4.36 7.50
N ILE A 43 -6.93 -3.51 6.78
CA ILE A 43 -8.17 -2.85 7.22
C ILE A 43 -9.35 -3.60 6.60
N ALA A 44 -10.04 -4.41 7.41
CA ALA A 44 -11.15 -5.24 6.98
C ALA A 44 -12.41 -4.87 7.77
N LEU A 45 -13.26 -4.02 7.18
CA LEU A 45 -14.53 -3.57 7.73
C LEU A 45 -15.67 -3.89 6.76
N SER A 46 -16.91 -3.59 7.12
CA SER A 46 -18.07 -3.87 6.26
C SER A 46 -19.08 -2.75 6.24
N LEU A 47 -19.77 -2.62 5.10
CA LEU A 47 -20.96 -1.78 4.98
C LEU A 47 -22.10 -2.26 5.89
N GLY A 48 -22.09 -3.53 6.31
CA GLY A 48 -23.01 -4.06 7.32
C GLY A 48 -22.91 -3.31 8.64
N ASN A 49 -21.69 -3.12 9.16
CA ASN A 49 -21.46 -2.38 10.41
C ASN A 49 -21.65 -0.86 10.27
N GLU A 50 -21.72 -0.34 9.04
CA GLU A 50 -22.14 1.04 8.77
C GLU A 50 -23.68 1.19 8.73
N GLY A 51 -24.40 0.07 8.90
CA GLY A 51 -25.85 0.00 8.98
C GLY A 51 -26.55 -0.11 7.63
N LEU A 52 -25.84 -0.36 6.52
CA LEU A 52 -26.39 -0.25 5.16
C LEU A 52 -27.65 -1.11 4.93
N ALA A 53 -27.70 -2.31 5.51
CA ALA A 53 -28.84 -3.23 5.36
C ALA A 53 -30.11 -2.75 6.11
N HIS A 54 -29.93 -2.00 7.20
CA HIS A 54 -31.01 -1.72 8.15
C HIS A 54 -31.37 -0.24 8.28
N CYS A 55 -30.55 0.66 7.74
CA CYS A 55 -30.87 2.08 7.74
C CYS A 55 -32.01 2.40 6.76
N PRO A 56 -32.78 3.47 7.02
CA PRO A 56 -33.80 3.93 6.09
C PRO A 56 -33.23 4.20 4.69
N PRO A 57 -34.00 4.00 3.60
CA PRO A 57 -33.49 4.21 2.23
C PRO A 57 -32.83 5.58 2.00
N GLY A 58 -33.38 6.64 2.60
CA GLY A 58 -32.82 7.99 2.51
C GLY A 58 -31.43 8.16 3.16
N GLU A 59 -31.03 7.26 4.05
CA GLU A 59 -29.76 7.33 4.79
C GLU A 59 -28.66 6.43 4.21
N ARG A 60 -29.00 5.52 3.28
CA ARG A 60 -28.05 4.54 2.74
C ARG A 60 -26.85 5.19 2.06
N ARG A 61 -27.08 6.24 1.27
CA ARG A 61 -26.01 7.04 0.64
C ARG A 61 -25.05 7.62 1.68
N ALA A 62 -25.58 8.12 2.80
CA ALA A 62 -24.77 8.64 3.88
C ALA A 62 -23.96 7.53 4.56
N ALA A 63 -24.54 6.35 4.77
CA ALA A 63 -23.82 5.18 5.30
C ALA A 63 -22.67 4.73 4.38
N GLN A 64 -22.92 4.65 3.08
CA GLN A 64 -21.89 4.33 2.08
C GLN A 64 -20.77 5.37 2.07
N HIS A 65 -21.11 6.66 2.10
CA HIS A 65 -20.10 7.72 2.11
C HIS A 65 -19.27 7.71 3.39
N ARG A 66 -19.90 7.48 4.56
CA ARG A 66 -19.18 7.32 5.84
C ARG A 66 -18.18 6.17 5.78
N TYR A 67 -18.59 5.03 5.22
CA TYR A 67 -17.69 3.89 5.00
C TYR A 67 -16.47 4.29 4.16
N GLU A 68 -16.70 4.89 2.99
CA GLU A 68 -15.64 5.22 2.06
C GLU A 68 -14.67 6.26 2.62
N GLN A 69 -15.18 7.34 3.21
CA GLN A 69 -14.35 8.36 3.87
C GLN A 69 -13.60 7.78 5.07
N GLY A 70 -14.26 6.95 5.86
CA GLY A 70 -13.66 6.30 7.01
C GLY A 70 -12.51 5.36 6.65
N LEU A 71 -12.59 4.66 5.51
CA LEU A 71 -11.47 3.88 4.98
C LEU A 71 -10.32 4.75 4.50
N LEU A 72 -10.59 5.85 3.78
CA LEU A 72 -9.55 6.80 3.33
C LEU A 72 -8.79 7.43 4.51
N ASP A 73 -9.50 7.73 5.59
CA ASP A 73 -8.89 8.18 6.85
C ASP A 73 -7.98 7.10 7.44
N LEU A 74 -8.45 5.85 7.52
CA LEU A 74 -7.66 4.73 8.07
C LEU A 74 -6.42 4.41 7.21
N ILE A 75 -6.52 4.54 5.89
CA ILE A 75 -5.38 4.49 4.96
C ILE A 75 -4.38 5.59 5.33
N SER A 76 -4.83 6.84 5.47
CA SER A 76 -3.97 7.97 5.82
C SER A 76 -3.30 7.77 7.18
N MET A 77 -4.03 7.26 8.16
CA MET A 77 -3.50 6.93 9.49
C MET A 77 -2.45 5.81 9.45
N THR A 78 -2.62 4.84 8.55
CA THR A 78 -1.66 3.75 8.32
C THR A 78 -0.38 4.26 7.67
N LEU A 79 -0.51 5.07 6.61
CA LEU A 79 0.62 5.69 5.93
C LEU A 79 1.43 6.61 6.85
N ALA A 80 0.76 7.32 7.77
CA ALA A 80 1.41 8.14 8.79
C ALA A 80 2.27 7.34 9.80
N LEU A 81 2.09 6.02 9.86
CA LEU A 81 2.94 5.10 10.63
C LEU A 81 4.04 4.46 9.78
N ASP A 82 4.24 4.91 8.53
CA ASP A 82 5.14 4.29 7.56
C ASP A 82 4.78 2.84 7.19
N ALA A 83 3.54 2.41 7.48
CA ALA A 83 3.04 1.07 7.20
C ALA A 83 2.30 1.01 5.85
N MET A 84 2.29 -0.16 5.22
CA MET A 84 1.51 -0.40 4.01
C MET A 84 0.04 -0.70 4.35
N PRO A 85 -0.93 0.12 3.90
CA PRO A 85 -2.34 -0.22 4.01
C PRO A 85 -2.73 -1.28 2.97
N ILE A 86 -3.48 -2.29 3.41
CA ILE A 86 -4.21 -3.24 2.55
C ILE A 86 -5.67 -3.20 2.97
N LEU A 87 -6.60 -3.12 2.03
CA LEU A 87 -8.02 -3.16 2.32
C LEU A 87 -8.59 -4.55 2.10
N GLY A 88 -9.36 -5.04 3.06
CA GLY A 88 -10.35 -6.06 2.80
C GLY A 88 -11.44 -5.47 1.91
N GLY A 89 -11.73 -6.11 0.78
CA GLY A 89 -12.83 -5.69 -0.09
C GLY A 89 -14.17 -5.79 0.64
N VAL A 90 -15.18 -5.12 0.09
CA VAL A 90 -16.56 -5.34 0.56
C VAL A 90 -16.97 -6.80 0.31
N TYR A 91 -17.89 -7.30 1.12
CA TYR A 91 -18.36 -8.69 1.05
C TYR A 91 -19.88 -8.77 1.25
N PRO A 92 -20.49 -9.92 0.90
CA PRO A 92 -21.94 -10.09 0.94
C PRO A 92 -22.55 -10.01 2.33
N ASN A 93 -23.87 -9.80 2.38
CA ASN A 93 -24.68 -9.93 3.58
C ASN A 93 -26.08 -10.41 3.17
N ASN A 94 -26.64 -11.42 3.85
CA ASN A 94 -27.93 -12.01 3.46
C ASN A 94 -29.12 -11.06 3.63
N ASP A 95 -28.97 -9.98 4.40
CA ASP A 95 -29.98 -8.93 4.55
C ASP A 95 -29.93 -7.90 3.41
N PHE A 96 -28.97 -7.99 2.51
CA PHE A 96 -28.94 -7.14 1.33
C PHE A 96 -30.07 -7.47 0.34
N ASN A 97 -30.58 -6.39 -0.25
CA ASN A 97 -31.55 -6.38 -1.34
C ASN A 97 -30.89 -5.80 -2.61
N ALA A 98 -31.66 -5.65 -3.69
CA ALA A 98 -31.15 -5.19 -4.98
C ALA A 98 -30.49 -3.80 -4.92
N GLU A 99 -31.02 -2.88 -4.10
CA GLU A 99 -30.50 -1.53 -3.95
C GLU A 99 -29.17 -1.55 -3.20
N THR A 100 -29.13 -2.18 -2.02
CA THR A 100 -27.90 -2.29 -1.23
C THR A 100 -26.83 -3.09 -1.97
N TYR A 101 -27.20 -4.07 -2.79
CA TYR A 101 -26.26 -4.77 -3.66
C TYR A 101 -25.70 -3.89 -4.78
N SER A 102 -26.51 -3.02 -5.37
CA SER A 102 -26.00 -2.02 -6.33
C SER A 102 -24.96 -1.11 -5.67
N MET A 103 -25.23 -0.67 -4.45
CA MET A 103 -24.31 0.16 -3.66
C MET A 103 -23.04 -0.61 -3.27
N LEU A 104 -23.17 -1.89 -2.90
CA LEU A 104 -22.04 -2.76 -2.62
C LEU A 104 -21.08 -2.84 -3.83
N LYS A 105 -21.62 -3.04 -5.04
CA LYS A 105 -20.84 -3.06 -6.28
C LYS A 105 -20.23 -1.70 -6.62
N GLU A 106 -20.97 -0.62 -6.37
CA GLU A 106 -20.46 0.75 -6.55
C GLU A 106 -19.24 0.99 -5.64
N THR A 107 -19.36 0.69 -4.35
CA THR A 107 -18.26 0.83 -3.39
C THR A 107 -17.09 -0.08 -3.74
N ALA A 108 -17.31 -1.32 -4.18
CA ALA A 108 -16.24 -2.20 -4.65
C ALA A 108 -15.43 -1.56 -5.81
N ARG A 109 -16.13 -0.98 -6.80
CA ARG A 109 -15.50 -0.27 -7.93
C ARG A 109 -14.81 1.04 -7.51
N THR A 110 -15.34 1.73 -6.51
CA THR A 110 -14.71 2.93 -5.95
C THR A 110 -13.40 2.55 -5.26
N MET A 111 -13.43 1.54 -4.38
CA MET A 111 -12.26 1.05 -3.66
C MET A 111 -11.17 0.56 -4.60
N SER A 112 -11.51 -0.12 -5.69
CA SER A 112 -10.53 -0.64 -6.66
C SER A 112 -9.77 0.44 -7.43
N ARG A 113 -10.17 1.71 -7.32
CA ARG A 113 -9.49 2.86 -7.93
C ARG A 113 -8.56 3.57 -6.96
N TRP A 114 -8.55 3.19 -5.70
CA TRP A 114 -7.65 3.75 -4.70
C TRP A 114 -6.24 3.16 -4.87
N ASP A 115 -5.22 3.96 -4.56
CA ASP A 115 -3.81 3.60 -4.72
C ASP A 115 -3.29 2.69 -3.58
N VAL A 116 -4.07 1.67 -3.24
CA VAL A 116 -3.76 0.67 -2.21
C VAL A 116 -4.28 -0.71 -2.64
N PRO A 117 -3.64 -1.82 -2.24
CA PRO A 117 -4.16 -3.15 -2.52
C PRO A 117 -5.54 -3.37 -1.90
N VAL A 118 -6.47 -3.94 -2.66
CA VAL A 118 -7.82 -4.32 -2.22
C VAL A 118 -8.03 -5.81 -2.49
N LEU A 119 -8.39 -6.56 -1.45
CA LEU A 119 -8.66 -7.99 -1.53
C LEU A 119 -10.06 -8.23 -2.13
N ASP A 120 -10.14 -8.91 -3.27
CA ASP A 120 -11.43 -9.15 -3.96
C ASP A 120 -12.25 -10.27 -3.28
N TRP A 121 -12.90 -9.91 -2.17
CA TRP A 121 -13.80 -10.81 -1.45
C TRP A 121 -15.19 -10.90 -2.10
N LEU A 122 -15.68 -9.82 -2.70
CA LEU A 122 -17.00 -9.80 -3.30
C LEU A 122 -17.11 -10.83 -4.43
N GLY A 123 -16.15 -10.87 -5.36
CA GLY A 123 -16.16 -11.84 -6.47
C GLY A 123 -16.14 -13.30 -6.00
N SER A 124 -15.42 -13.58 -4.91
CA SER A 124 -15.28 -14.94 -4.37
C SER A 124 -16.55 -15.42 -3.64
N LEU A 125 -17.27 -14.52 -2.97
CA LEU A 125 -18.30 -14.86 -1.97
C LEU A 125 -19.74 -14.59 -2.41
N ASP A 126 -19.96 -13.72 -3.41
CA ASP A 126 -21.28 -13.22 -3.82
C ASP A 126 -22.09 -14.25 -4.65
N ASP A 127 -23.36 -14.46 -4.29
CA ASP A 127 -24.31 -15.28 -5.03
C ASP A 127 -24.89 -14.58 -6.29
N GLY A 128 -24.45 -13.36 -6.56
CA GLY A 128 -24.92 -12.51 -7.65
C GLY A 128 -26.09 -11.60 -7.24
N ARG A 129 -26.44 -11.57 -5.95
CA ARG A 129 -27.52 -10.76 -5.37
C ARG A 129 -27.04 -9.96 -4.15
N GLY A 130 -25.74 -9.94 -3.88
CA GLY A 130 -25.15 -9.30 -2.71
C GLY A 130 -25.23 -10.16 -1.46
N ARG A 131 -25.55 -11.45 -1.61
CA ARG A 131 -25.70 -12.40 -0.51
C ARG A 131 -24.62 -13.47 -0.59
N TRP A 132 -24.43 -14.19 0.52
CA TRP A 132 -23.43 -15.23 0.58
C TRP A 132 -23.80 -16.37 -0.35
N LYS A 133 -22.84 -16.88 -1.14
CA LYS A 133 -22.99 -18.18 -1.80
C LYS A 133 -23.37 -19.26 -0.77
N GLU A 134 -24.12 -20.24 -1.24
CA GLU A 134 -24.58 -21.34 -0.40
C GLU A 134 -23.41 -22.03 0.32
N GLY A 135 -23.61 -22.32 1.60
CA GLY A 135 -22.61 -23.00 2.44
C GLY A 135 -21.43 -22.13 2.88
N LEU A 136 -21.39 -20.82 2.61
CA LEU A 136 -20.29 -19.93 3.02
C LEU A 136 -20.56 -19.09 4.28
N TRP A 137 -21.76 -19.17 4.88
CA TRP A 137 -22.18 -18.31 5.98
C TRP A 137 -22.59 -19.08 7.23
N PHE A 138 -22.42 -18.43 8.39
CA PHE A 138 -22.85 -18.91 9.71
C PHE A 138 -24.17 -18.26 10.12
N ASP A 139 -24.25 -16.95 9.93
CA ASP A 139 -25.47 -16.15 10.07
C ASP A 139 -25.59 -15.16 8.91
N HIS A 140 -26.59 -14.28 8.96
CA HIS A 140 -26.85 -13.33 7.88
C HIS A 140 -25.65 -12.40 7.57
N ALA A 141 -24.85 -12.06 8.58
CA ALA A 141 -23.76 -11.09 8.48
C ALA A 141 -22.37 -11.72 8.39
N HIS A 142 -22.20 -12.96 8.89
CA HIS A 142 -20.88 -13.54 9.11
C HIS A 142 -20.63 -14.81 8.27
N PRO A 143 -19.45 -14.92 7.65
CA PRO A 143 -19.05 -16.15 6.98
C PRO A 143 -18.83 -17.27 8.00
N ASN A 144 -19.04 -18.52 7.57
CA ASN A 144 -18.60 -19.68 8.34
C ASN A 144 -17.12 -19.99 8.06
N THR A 145 -16.62 -21.13 8.55
CA THR A 145 -15.23 -21.56 8.34
C THR A 145 -14.84 -21.65 6.85
N GLU A 146 -15.72 -22.14 6.00
CA GLU A 146 -15.47 -22.24 4.56
C GLU A 146 -15.47 -20.85 3.90
N GLY A 147 -16.39 -19.97 4.28
CA GLY A 147 -16.38 -18.57 3.82
C GLY A 147 -15.10 -17.83 4.23
N GLN A 148 -14.66 -18.00 5.47
CA GLN A 148 -13.38 -17.45 5.95
C GLN A 148 -12.18 -18.02 5.18
N ARG A 149 -12.20 -19.32 4.86
CA ARG A 149 -11.17 -19.97 4.04
C ARG A 149 -11.08 -19.31 2.66
N ARG A 150 -12.22 -19.05 2.00
CA ARG A 150 -12.25 -18.36 0.71
C ARG A 150 -11.79 -16.92 0.77
N MET A 151 -12.12 -16.20 1.84
CA MET A 151 -11.60 -14.84 2.08
C MET A 151 -10.08 -14.85 2.22
N PHE A 152 -9.53 -15.86 2.89
CA PHE A 152 -8.08 -16.04 3.03
C PHE A 152 -7.41 -16.38 1.69
N GLU A 153 -8.02 -17.20 0.85
CA GLU A 153 -7.49 -17.53 -0.49
C GLU A 153 -7.42 -16.34 -1.45
N CYS A 154 -8.23 -15.30 -1.23
CA CYS A 154 -8.15 -14.04 -1.97
C CYS A 154 -6.94 -13.18 -1.60
N ILE A 155 -6.19 -13.55 -0.56
CA ILE A 155 -5.00 -12.81 -0.13
C ILE A 155 -3.81 -13.27 -0.98
N ASP A 156 -3.39 -12.41 -1.90
CA ASP A 156 -2.12 -12.58 -2.59
C ASP A 156 -0.97 -12.45 -1.58
N LEU A 157 -0.33 -13.57 -1.26
CA LEU A 157 0.75 -13.59 -0.28
C LEU A 157 1.99 -12.83 -0.76
N ALA A 158 2.12 -12.56 -2.07
CA ALA A 158 3.15 -11.69 -2.62
C ALA A 158 3.03 -10.24 -2.13
N LEU A 159 1.87 -9.83 -1.62
CA LEU A 159 1.73 -8.54 -0.92
C LEU A 159 2.58 -8.47 0.35
N PHE A 160 2.93 -9.62 0.94
CA PHE A 160 3.81 -9.74 2.09
C PHE A 160 5.19 -10.27 1.71
N GLU A 161 5.46 -10.54 0.43
CA GLU A 161 6.84 -10.70 -0.02
C GLU A 161 7.61 -9.46 0.39
N SER A 162 8.78 -9.72 0.95
CA SER A 162 9.56 -8.76 1.68
C SER A 162 9.60 -7.37 1.02
N ARG A 163 8.86 -6.43 1.61
CA ARG A 163 9.48 -5.16 2.02
C ARG A 163 10.43 -5.35 3.22
N GLY A 164 10.41 -6.53 3.86
CA GLY A 164 11.15 -6.88 5.08
C GLY A 164 12.07 -8.12 4.99
N ALA A 165 13.00 -8.15 4.05
CA ALA A 165 14.16 -9.05 4.06
C ALA A 165 15.36 -8.41 3.31
N THR A 166 15.52 -7.11 3.52
CA THR A 166 16.75 -6.36 3.76
C THR A 166 16.41 -4.92 3.40
N GLU A 167 16.20 -4.09 4.41
CA GLU A 167 16.72 -2.73 4.33
C GLU A 167 18.22 -2.88 4.08
N ARG A 168 18.61 -3.03 2.81
CA ARG A 168 19.91 -2.53 2.42
C ARG A 168 19.69 -1.05 2.20
N ASP A 169 19.77 -0.30 3.30
CA ASP A 169 20.61 0.88 3.24
C ASP A 169 21.93 0.36 2.64
N ILE A 170 22.12 0.56 1.34
CA ILE A 170 23.48 0.54 0.79
C ILE A 170 23.86 2.00 0.83
N PRO A 171 24.37 2.50 1.96
CA PRO A 171 24.90 3.84 1.96
C PRO A 171 26.19 3.71 1.14
N VAL A 172 26.21 4.29 -0.06
CA VAL A 172 27.49 4.52 -0.73
C VAL A 172 28.11 5.69 0.00
N LEU A 173 28.84 5.36 1.07
CA LEU A 173 29.55 6.31 1.91
C LEU A 173 30.99 6.37 1.44
N ASP A 174 31.47 7.58 1.22
CA ASP A 174 32.89 7.82 1.07
C ASP A 174 33.61 7.96 2.42
N GLY A 175 32.86 7.92 3.53
CA GLY A 175 33.35 8.10 4.89
C GLY A 175 33.68 9.55 5.28
N ARG A 176 33.46 10.53 4.39
CA ARG A 176 33.83 11.95 4.57
C ARG A 176 32.66 12.92 4.46
N GLY A 177 31.43 12.41 4.43
CA GLY A 177 30.20 13.20 4.44
C GLY A 177 29.43 13.18 3.12
N PHE A 178 29.85 12.38 2.14
CA PHE A 178 29.04 12.05 0.97
C PHE A 178 28.31 10.74 1.19
N SER A 179 27.01 10.71 0.89
CA SER A 179 26.16 9.52 1.01
C SER A 179 25.12 9.45 -0.11
N VAL A 180 25.00 8.29 -0.75
CA VAL A 180 23.82 7.91 -1.53
C VAL A 180 23.11 6.79 -0.77
N VAL A 181 21.86 7.00 -0.42
CA VAL A 181 21.02 6.06 0.35
C VAL A 181 19.79 5.73 -0.47
N LEU A 182 19.41 4.46 -0.47
CA LEU A 182 18.20 4.00 -1.14
C LEU A 182 17.16 3.68 -0.07
N CYS A 183 16.08 4.46 -0.08
CA CYS A 183 15.01 4.31 0.89
C CYS A 183 13.71 4.05 0.12
N ARG A 184 13.16 2.84 0.24
CA ARG A 184 11.79 2.52 -0.19
C ARG A 184 11.49 2.91 -1.64
N GLY A 185 12.41 2.62 -2.56
CA GLY A 185 12.26 2.94 -3.98
C GLY A 185 12.53 4.40 -4.35
N ALA A 186 13.00 5.22 -3.41
CA ALA A 186 13.54 6.56 -3.63
C ALA A 186 15.07 6.58 -3.46
N ILE A 187 15.73 7.57 -4.05
CA ILE A 187 17.19 7.78 -3.95
C ILE A 187 17.44 9.06 -3.15
N SER A 188 17.98 8.95 -1.94
CA SER A 188 18.46 10.09 -1.17
C SER A 188 19.95 10.30 -1.45
N ILE A 189 20.33 11.52 -1.78
CA ILE A 189 21.70 11.89 -2.11
C ILE A 189 22.08 13.10 -1.26
N ARG A 190 23.17 12.98 -0.53
CA ARG A 190 23.67 14.04 0.34
C ARG A 190 25.17 14.22 0.18
N ASN A 191 25.59 15.47 0.00
CA ASN A 191 26.98 15.89 -0.06
C ASN A 191 27.24 16.95 1.02
N LYS A 192 27.61 16.53 2.24
CA LYS A 192 28.02 17.45 3.32
C LYS A 192 29.49 17.86 3.25
N THR A 193 30.20 17.46 2.20
CA THR A 193 31.63 17.76 2.05
C THR A 193 31.83 19.17 1.47
N ARG A 194 33.10 19.59 1.37
CA ARG A 194 33.49 20.82 0.67
C ARG A 194 33.80 20.60 -0.81
N HIS A 195 33.63 19.37 -1.31
CA HIS A 195 34.00 18.97 -2.66
C HIS A 195 32.76 18.65 -3.49
N GLU A 196 32.86 18.85 -4.80
CA GLU A 196 31.85 18.42 -5.75
C GLU A 196 31.97 16.91 -6.01
N TYR A 197 30.84 16.23 -6.17
CA TYR A 197 30.78 14.82 -6.55
C TYR A 197 30.09 14.68 -7.88
N ILE A 198 30.58 13.73 -8.70
CA ILE A 198 29.95 13.36 -9.96
C ILE A 198 29.49 11.91 -9.84
N LEU A 199 28.17 11.67 -9.82
CA LEU A 199 27.66 10.31 -9.99
C LEU A 199 27.75 10.01 -11.47
N SER A 200 28.66 9.11 -11.82
CA SER A 200 28.85 8.67 -13.19
C SER A 200 28.37 7.23 -13.37
N PRO A 201 27.82 6.85 -14.54
CA PRO A 201 27.51 5.45 -14.84
C PRO A 201 28.73 4.53 -14.71
N GLU A 202 29.93 5.08 -14.91
CA GLU A 202 31.21 4.38 -14.76
C GLU A 202 31.61 4.09 -13.30
N TRP A 203 30.92 4.64 -12.29
CA TRP A 203 31.22 4.39 -10.89
C TRP A 203 30.73 2.99 -10.48
N LYS A 204 31.63 2.00 -10.62
CA LYS A 204 31.31 0.57 -10.47
C LYS A 204 30.67 0.21 -9.13
N GLU A 205 31.13 0.78 -8.02
CA GLU A 205 30.61 0.51 -6.68
C GLU A 205 29.17 1.03 -6.55
N LEU A 206 28.93 2.28 -6.97
CA LEU A 206 27.60 2.89 -6.97
C LEU A 206 26.65 2.13 -7.91
N THR A 207 27.06 1.89 -9.16
CA THR A 207 26.25 1.15 -10.13
C THR A 207 25.89 -0.25 -9.64
N ARG A 208 26.85 -0.96 -9.01
CA ARG A 208 26.58 -2.26 -8.38
C ARG A 208 25.58 -2.14 -7.22
N ALA A 209 25.72 -1.12 -6.37
CA ALA A 209 24.80 -0.87 -5.26
C ALA A 209 23.38 -0.59 -5.76
N LEU A 210 23.21 0.33 -6.71
CA LEU A 210 21.93 0.70 -7.31
C LEU A 210 21.24 -0.51 -7.96
N ARG A 211 21.99 -1.33 -8.71
CA ARG A 211 21.47 -2.56 -9.34
C ARG A 211 21.01 -3.59 -8.32
N THR A 212 21.81 -3.78 -7.25
CA THR A 212 21.49 -4.77 -6.21
C THR A 212 20.27 -4.37 -5.39
N ALA A 213 19.97 -3.08 -5.33
CA ALA A 213 18.85 -2.54 -4.58
C ALA A 213 17.50 -2.57 -5.32
N GLY A 214 17.46 -3.04 -6.58
CA GLY A 214 16.20 -3.26 -7.29
C GLY A 214 15.43 -1.99 -7.65
N LEU A 215 16.12 -0.91 -8.02
CA LEU A 215 15.48 0.29 -8.54
C LEU A 215 14.64 -0.02 -9.78
N ARG A 216 13.45 0.58 -9.86
CA ARG A 216 12.59 0.45 -11.03
C ARG A 216 13.17 1.31 -12.16
N PRO A 217 13.28 0.80 -13.39
CA PRO A 217 13.64 1.61 -14.55
C PRO A 217 12.67 2.78 -14.69
N GLY A 218 13.17 3.99 -14.91
CA GLY A 218 12.31 5.16 -15.04
C GLY A 218 12.96 6.49 -14.66
N ILE A 219 12.11 7.50 -14.60
CA ILE A 219 12.47 8.88 -14.26
C ILE A 219 12.30 9.05 -12.76
N TYR A 220 13.28 9.66 -12.12
CA TYR A 220 13.23 10.03 -10.71
C TYR A 220 13.41 11.54 -10.58
N ILE A 221 12.53 12.22 -9.85
CA ILE A 221 12.48 13.67 -9.72
C ILE A 221 12.87 14.09 -8.30
N ALA A 222 13.79 15.02 -8.17
CA ALA A 222 14.21 15.61 -6.91
C ALA A 222 13.10 16.48 -6.30
N ASN A 223 12.88 16.34 -4.99
CA ASN A 223 11.94 17.15 -4.22
C ASN A 223 12.45 18.56 -3.85
N ASP A 224 13.73 18.88 -4.12
CA ASP A 224 14.37 20.14 -3.72
C ASP A 224 14.93 20.93 -4.92
N ASP A 225 15.04 22.25 -4.75
CA ASP A 225 15.64 23.22 -5.66
C ASP A 225 17.18 23.29 -5.54
N CYS A 226 17.81 22.62 -4.57
CA CYS A 226 19.27 22.65 -4.38
C CYS A 226 20.07 22.12 -5.60
N CYS A 227 19.44 21.32 -6.45
CA CYS A 227 20.01 20.75 -7.67
C CYS A 227 19.36 21.34 -8.93
N ARG A 228 19.29 22.68 -9.07
CA ARG A 228 18.54 23.38 -10.16
C ARG A 228 18.79 22.85 -11.58
N ASN A 229 19.99 22.38 -11.88
CA ASN A 229 20.35 21.83 -13.21
C ASN A 229 20.20 20.31 -13.33
N HIS A 230 19.81 19.63 -12.26
CA HIS A 230 19.97 18.19 -12.05
C HIS A 230 18.79 17.59 -11.25
N ARG A 231 17.58 18.07 -11.53
CA ARG A 231 16.33 17.63 -10.87
C ARG A 231 15.88 16.24 -11.27
N VAL A 232 16.46 15.67 -12.32
CA VAL A 232 15.98 14.43 -12.92
C VAL A 232 17.11 13.41 -13.01
N LEU A 233 16.84 12.22 -12.47
CA LEU A 233 17.64 11.02 -12.67
C LEU A 233 16.90 10.05 -13.57
N PHE A 234 17.65 9.35 -14.41
CA PHE A 234 17.14 8.29 -15.26
C PHE A 234 17.82 7.00 -14.87
N VAL A 235 17.01 6.00 -14.53
CA VAL A 235 17.45 4.63 -14.30
C VAL A 235 17.04 3.79 -15.50
N ASN A 236 17.98 3.12 -16.15
CA ASN A 236 17.69 2.27 -17.32
C ASN A 236 17.15 0.88 -16.91
N ALA A 237 16.84 0.05 -17.91
CA ALA A 237 16.30 -1.30 -17.69
C ALA A 237 17.24 -2.21 -16.86
N GLU A 238 18.54 -1.96 -16.92
CA GLU A 238 19.58 -2.69 -16.20
C GLU A 238 19.86 -2.13 -14.79
N GLY A 239 19.14 -1.08 -14.36
CA GLY A 239 19.30 -0.46 -13.04
C GLY A 239 20.47 0.53 -12.95
N HIS A 240 21.00 1.01 -14.08
CA HIS A 240 22.08 1.98 -14.16
C HIS A 240 21.56 3.42 -14.27
N LEU A 241 22.32 4.37 -13.74
CA LEU A 241 22.13 5.79 -14.08
C LEU A 241 22.47 5.99 -15.56
N SER A 242 21.58 6.64 -16.30
CA SER A 242 21.79 6.89 -17.74
C SER A 242 22.67 8.11 -18.01
N ARG A 243 22.92 8.97 -17.01
CA ARG A 243 23.66 10.23 -17.16
C ARG A 243 24.49 10.56 -15.93
N ARG A 244 25.50 11.41 -16.15
CA ARG A 244 26.27 12.03 -15.07
C ARG A 244 25.41 13.02 -14.30
N LEU A 245 25.55 13.01 -12.98
CA LEU A 245 24.91 13.97 -12.08
C LEU A 245 25.98 14.69 -11.28
N VAL A 246 26.00 16.02 -11.37
CA VAL A 246 26.91 16.85 -10.58
C VAL A 246 26.22 17.29 -9.30
N LEU A 247 26.89 17.05 -8.17
CA LEU A 247 26.41 17.35 -6.83
C LEU A 247 27.32 18.35 -6.13
N PRO A 248 26.89 19.61 -5.99
CA PRO A 248 27.71 20.63 -5.34
C PRO A 248 27.86 20.34 -3.83
N PRO A 249 28.86 20.95 -3.18
CA PRO A 249 28.94 21.01 -1.73
C PRO A 249 27.61 21.48 -1.12
N GLY A 250 27.12 20.78 -0.10
CA GLY A 250 25.86 21.09 0.59
C GLY A 250 24.60 20.50 -0.06
N ALA A 251 24.69 19.75 -1.16
CA ALA A 251 23.52 19.12 -1.76
C ALA A 251 22.84 18.13 -0.79
N ASP A 252 21.51 18.18 -0.70
CA ASP A 252 20.68 17.20 0.02
C ASP A 252 19.37 17.06 -0.77
N ALA A 253 19.21 15.95 -1.49
CA ALA A 253 18.10 15.76 -2.42
C ALA A 253 17.49 14.37 -2.25
N LEU A 254 16.16 14.30 -2.26
CA LEU A 254 15.42 13.05 -2.33
C LEU A 254 14.78 12.95 -3.72
N TYR A 255 15.18 11.93 -4.47
CA TYR A 255 14.68 11.63 -5.80
C TYR A 255 13.60 10.55 -5.72
N LEU A 256 12.36 10.94 -6.06
CA LEU A 256 11.18 10.07 -6.05
C LEU A 256 10.89 9.56 -7.46
N PRO A 257 10.44 8.31 -7.62
CA PRO A 257 10.05 7.80 -8.92
C PRO A 257 8.85 8.57 -9.48
N SER A 258 8.98 9.04 -10.72
CA SER A 258 7.93 9.70 -11.50
C SER A 258 7.25 8.69 -12.41
N PHE A 259 6.58 7.68 -11.83
CA PHE A 259 5.69 6.84 -12.61
C PHE A 259 4.33 7.52 -12.71
N LEU A 260 3.92 7.83 -13.94
CA LEU A 260 2.49 8.03 -14.22
C LEU A 260 1.79 6.67 -14.08
N PRO A 261 0.62 6.58 -13.42
CA PRO A 261 -0.19 5.37 -13.47
C PRO A 261 -0.44 5.01 -14.94
N GLY A 262 -0.13 3.76 -15.29
CA GLY A 262 -0.02 3.32 -16.68
C GLY A 262 -1.26 3.63 -17.51
N THR A 263 -1.06 4.41 -18.57
CA THR A 263 -1.77 4.21 -19.83
C THR A 263 -1.42 2.82 -20.34
N GLY A 264 -2.23 1.82 -19.98
CA GLY A 264 -2.19 0.51 -20.62
C GLY A 264 -2.55 0.68 -22.09
N GLY A 265 -1.54 0.71 -22.94
CA GLY A 265 -1.69 0.60 -24.37
C GLY A 265 -2.44 -0.69 -24.69
N GLN A 266 -3.52 -0.53 -25.47
CA GLN A 266 -3.99 -1.59 -26.34
C GLN A 266 -2.81 -2.01 -27.21
N ASP A 267 -2.47 -3.29 -27.16
CA ASP A 267 -1.87 -3.97 -28.29
C ASP A 267 -2.39 -5.40 -28.35
N ARG A 268 -3.21 -5.60 -29.40
CA ARG A 268 -3.73 -6.83 -30.02
C ARG A 268 -5.00 -7.45 -29.43
#